data_AF-A0A1Q3AKA3-F1
#
_entry.id   AF-A0A1Q3AKA3-F1
#
_cell.length_a   1.000
_cell.length_b   1.000
_cell.length_c   1.000
_cell.angle_alpha   90.00
_cell.angle_beta   90.00
_cell.angle_gamma   90.00
#
_symmetry.space_group_name_H-M   'P 1'
#
loop_
_entity.id
_entity.type
_entity.pdbx_description
1 polymer ?
#
loop_
_entity_poly.entity_id
_entity_poly.type
_entity_poly.pdbx_seq_one_letter_code
_entity_poly.pdbx_strand_id
1 'polypeptide(L)'
;MSGPENLYRMLVLLEEPVSGSKPEDEKKVHEFMDELVLPFNVDEIDQLNSWFDKFDEQICIPNEGHIKYEITSDGIIVLILDKDMEPLVSKVRSFVEMHGNREDDDDENGED
;
A
#
# COMPACT_ATOMS: atom_id res chain seq x y z
N MET A 1 -15.21 4.37 22.23
CA MET A 1 -14.45 5.31 21.38
C MET A 1 -13.23 4.56 20.89
N SER A 2 -13.38 3.79 19.83
CA SER A 2 -12.23 3.18 19.16
C SER A 2 -11.69 4.28 18.25
N GLY A 3 -10.59 4.92 18.65
CA GLY A 3 -9.94 5.92 17.82
C GLY A 3 -9.34 5.29 16.56
N PRO A 4 -8.89 6.10 15.58
CA PRO A 4 -8.17 5.65 14.37
C PRO A 4 -6.80 5.02 14.67
N GLU A 5 -6.53 4.69 15.93
CA GLU A 5 -5.26 4.17 16.46
C GLU A 5 -5.08 2.67 16.21
N ASN A 6 -6.15 1.96 15.83
CA ASN A 6 -6.15 0.52 15.58
C ASN A 6 -6.35 0.14 14.11
N LEU A 7 -6.23 1.10 13.19
CA LEU A 7 -6.40 0.85 11.76
C LEU A 7 -5.07 0.48 11.10
N TYR A 8 -5.15 -0.36 10.06
CA TYR A 8 -3.98 -0.66 9.25
C TYR A 8 -3.50 0.58 8.47
N ARG A 9 -2.19 0.82 8.47
CA ARG A 9 -1.54 1.88 7.70
C ARG A 9 -0.59 1.28 6.69
N MET A 10 -0.76 1.61 5.43
CA MET A 10 0.10 1.21 4.34
C MET A 10 1.05 2.34 3.96
N LEU A 11 2.33 2.12 4.20
CA LEU A 11 3.43 2.99 3.80
C LEU A 11 3.90 2.57 2.42
N VAL A 12 3.92 3.52 1.48
CA VAL A 12 4.39 3.26 0.11
C VAL A 12 5.79 3.83 -0.05
N LEU A 13 6.74 2.98 -0.43
CA LEU A 13 8.14 3.32 -0.65
C LEU A 13 8.58 2.91 -2.05
N LEU A 14 9.39 3.75 -2.69
CA LEU A 14 10.07 3.40 -3.93
C LEU A 14 11.49 2.91 -3.63
N GLU A 15 11.83 1.70 -4.07
CA GLU A 15 13.20 1.20 -4.12
C GLU A 15 13.87 1.61 -5.44
N GLU A 16 14.97 2.34 -5.34
CA GLU A 16 15.84 2.61 -6.47
C GLU A 16 17.07 1.69 -6.45
N PRO A 17 17.35 0.94 -7.52
CA PRO A 17 18.64 0.31 -7.69
C PRO A 17 19.68 1.40 -7.93
N VAL A 18 20.60 1.59 -6.98
CA VAL A 18 21.69 2.56 -7.12
C VAL A 18 22.65 2.03 -8.19
N SER A 19 22.39 2.40 -9.45
CA SER A 19 23.20 2.02 -10.60
C SER A 19 24.58 2.67 -10.49
N GLY A 20 25.53 1.95 -9.89
CA GLY A 20 26.90 2.42 -9.75
C GLY A 20 27.75 1.76 -8.67
N SER A 21 27.17 0.97 -7.78
CA SER A 21 27.91 0.30 -6.70
C SER A 21 28.13 -1.18 -7.02
N LYS A 22 29.36 -1.67 -6.81
CA LYS A 22 29.76 -3.09 -6.97
C LYS A 22 28.74 -4.04 -6.30
N PRO A 23 28.60 -5.30 -6.78
CA PRO A 23 27.62 -6.29 -6.29
C PRO A 23 27.77 -6.73 -4.82
N GLU A 24 28.60 -6.06 -4.03
CA GLU A 24 28.86 -6.37 -2.61
C GLU A 24 28.26 -5.32 -1.66
N ASP A 25 27.75 -4.18 -2.16
CA ASP A 25 27.14 -3.10 -1.36
C ASP A 25 25.95 -2.48 -2.14
N GLU A 26 24.92 -3.29 -2.43
CA GLU A 26 23.63 -2.77 -2.93
C GLU A 26 22.93 -2.00 -1.81
N LYS A 27 23.31 -0.73 -1.61
CA LYS A 27 22.49 0.21 -0.83
C LYS A 27 21.23 0.48 -1.61
N LYS A 28 20.16 -0.24 -1.32
CA LYS A 28 18.82 0.10 -1.79
C LYS A 28 18.36 1.36 -1.06
N VAL A 29 18.06 2.41 -1.81
CA VAL A 29 17.48 3.63 -1.26
C VAL A 29 15.96 3.43 -1.31
N HIS A 30 15.32 3.50 -0.15
CA HIS A 30 13.87 3.51 -0.05
C HIS A 30 13.41 4.96 0.11
N GLU A 31 12.72 5.49 -0.89
CA GLU A 31 12.11 6.82 -0.87
C GLU A 31 10.66 6.69 -0.44
N PHE A 32 10.28 7.35 0.66
CA PHE A 32 8.88 7.39 1.09
C PHE A 32 8.06 8.23 0.11
N MET A 33 7.02 7.62 -0.47
CA MET A 33 6.09 8.28 -1.39
C MET A 33 4.82 8.74 -0.68
N ASP A 34 4.13 7.83 -0.02
CA ASP A 34 2.75 8.06 0.43
C ASP A 34 2.39 7.18 1.64
N GLU A 35 1.35 7.58 2.37
CA GLU A 35 0.77 6.84 3.49
C GLU A 35 -0.74 6.71 3.28
N LEU A 36 -1.22 5.48 3.20
CA LEU A 36 -2.62 5.14 3.01
C LEU A 36 -3.17 4.48 4.27
N VAL A 37 -4.30 4.97 4.77
CA VAL A 37 -4.99 4.33 5.91
C VAL A 37 -6.06 3.41 5.38
N LEU A 38 -6.00 2.14 5.76
CA LEU A 38 -7.01 1.15 5.40
C LEU A 38 -8.12 1.14 6.47
N PRO A 39 -9.39 0.96 6.10
CA PRO A 39 -10.54 0.95 7.03
C PRO A 39 -10.65 -0.36 7.82
N PHE A 40 -9.57 -1.13 7.92
CA PHE A 40 -9.55 -2.43 8.59
C PHE A 40 -8.88 -2.28 9.93
N ASN A 41 -9.51 -2.79 10.99
CA ASN A 41 -8.86 -2.85 12.29
C ASN A 41 -7.77 -3.93 12.30
N VAL A 42 -6.74 -3.74 13.13
CA VAL A 42 -5.69 -4.74 13.38
C VAL A 42 -6.21 -6.10 13.84
N ASP A 43 -7.40 -6.12 14.46
CA ASP A 43 -8.10 -7.33 14.89
C ASP A 43 -8.83 -8.05 13.73
N GLU A 44 -9.08 -7.34 12.62
CA GLU A 44 -9.81 -7.83 11.44
C GLU A 44 -8.88 -8.42 10.36
N ILE A 45 -7.86 -9.18 10.76
CA ILE A 45 -6.86 -9.74 9.83
C ILE A 45 -7.46 -10.67 8.77
N ASP A 46 -8.55 -11.38 9.08
CA ASP A 46 -9.27 -12.23 8.10
C ASP A 46 -9.88 -11.41 6.95
N GLN A 47 -10.44 -10.24 7.26
CA GLN A 47 -10.96 -9.32 6.25
C GLN A 47 -9.83 -8.69 5.46
N LEU A 48 -8.75 -8.32 6.14
CA LEU A 48 -7.53 -7.83 5.51
C LEU A 48 -6.96 -8.87 4.52
N ASN A 49 -6.89 -10.15 4.90
CA ASN A 49 -6.42 -11.23 4.02
C ASN A 49 -7.30 -11.35 2.77
N SER A 50 -8.62 -11.28 2.92
CA SER A 50 -9.56 -11.33 1.78
C SER A 50 -9.44 -10.10 0.86
N TRP A 51 -9.10 -8.95 1.43
CA TRP A 51 -8.80 -7.74 0.68
C TRP A 51 -7.47 -7.85 -0.06
N PHE A 52 -6.44 -8.39 0.62
CA PHE A 52 -5.12 -8.63 0.02
C PHE A 52 -5.16 -9.66 -1.08
N ASP A 53 -6.05 -10.65 -1.02
CA ASP A 53 -6.25 -11.62 -2.11
C ASP A 53 -6.59 -10.88 -3.42
N LYS A 54 -7.52 -9.92 -3.36
CA LYS A 54 -7.88 -9.06 -4.51
C LYS A 54 -6.77 -8.09 -4.90
N PHE A 55 -6.06 -7.56 -3.91
CA PHE A 55 -4.90 -6.68 -4.16
C PHE A 55 -3.82 -7.46 -4.89
N ASP A 56 -3.59 -8.71 -4.53
CA ASP A 56 -2.61 -9.58 -5.16
C ASP A 56 -3.01 -9.83 -6.61
N GLU A 57 -4.25 -10.26 -6.86
CA GLU A 57 -4.76 -10.52 -8.21
C GLU A 57 -4.67 -9.30 -9.15
N GLN A 58 -4.97 -8.10 -8.64
CA GLN A 58 -5.05 -6.88 -9.47
C GLN A 58 -3.74 -6.08 -9.53
N ILE A 59 -2.91 -6.15 -8.49
CA ILE A 59 -1.71 -5.32 -8.33
C ILE A 59 -0.46 -6.20 -8.22
N CYS A 60 -0.40 -7.19 -7.33
CA CYS A 60 0.85 -7.94 -7.16
C CYS A 60 1.17 -8.86 -8.35
N ILE A 61 0.25 -9.73 -8.75
CA ILE A 61 0.43 -10.68 -9.86
C ILE A 61 0.87 -10.00 -11.17
N PRO A 62 0.21 -8.92 -11.65
CA PRO A 62 0.64 -8.27 -12.90
C PRO A 62 2.00 -7.56 -12.78
N ASN A 63 2.47 -7.30 -11.56
CA ASN A 63 3.71 -6.57 -11.29
C ASN A 63 4.72 -7.44 -10.49
N GLU A 64 4.55 -8.76 -10.55
CA GLU A 64 5.33 -9.74 -9.79
C GLU A 64 6.83 -9.56 -10.05
N GLY A 65 7.62 -9.41 -8.99
CA GLY A 65 9.06 -9.16 -9.06
C GLY A 65 9.49 -7.70 -8.92
N HIS A 66 8.56 -6.73 -9.12
CA HIS A 66 8.83 -5.29 -8.95
C HIS A 66 8.07 -4.67 -7.77
N ILE A 67 7.20 -5.45 -7.12
CA ILE A 67 6.43 -5.06 -5.94
C ILE A 67 6.70 -6.05 -4.82
N LYS A 68 6.87 -5.53 -3.61
CA LYS A 68 7.02 -6.30 -2.37
C LYS A 68 6.19 -5.62 -1.31
N TYR A 69 5.62 -6.39 -0.40
CA TYR A 69 4.96 -5.84 0.76
C TYR A 69 5.27 -6.65 2.01
N GLU A 70 5.24 -5.98 3.15
CA GLU A 70 5.41 -6.57 4.46
C GLU A 70 4.26 -6.14 5.36
N ILE A 71 3.59 -7.10 6.00
CA ILE A 71 2.48 -6.83 6.93
C ILE A 71 2.98 -7.11 8.34
N THR A 72 2.99 -6.08 9.17
CA THR A 72 3.38 -6.15 10.58
C THR A 72 2.15 -6.34 11.45
N SER A 73 2.26 -7.17 12.50
CA SER A 73 1.20 -7.39 13.49
C SER A 73 0.76 -6.14 14.25
N ASP A 74 1.55 -5.06 14.19
CA ASP A 74 1.25 -3.76 14.81
C ASP A 74 0.25 -2.92 13.99
N GLY A 75 -0.18 -3.40 12.82
CA GLY A 75 -1.07 -2.66 11.93
C GLY A 75 -0.34 -1.85 10.86
N ILE A 76 0.93 -2.13 10.60
CA ILE A 76 1.72 -1.41 9.61
C ILE A 76 1.97 -2.33 8.42
N ILE A 77 1.58 -1.87 7.23
CA ILE A 77 1.86 -2.48 5.95
C ILE A 77 2.93 -1.64 5.27
N VAL A 78 4.00 -2.26 4.81
CA VAL A 78 5.10 -1.58 4.12
C VAL A 78 5.11 -2.09 2.70
N LEU A 79 4.73 -1.25 1.75
CA LEU A 79 4.73 -1.53 0.31
C LEU A 79 5.98 -0.93 -0.31
N ILE A 80 6.81 -1.78 -0.90
CA ILE A 80 8.04 -1.40 -1.59
C ILE A 80 7.85 -1.69 -3.08
N LEU A 81 8.01 -0.65 -3.89
CA LEU A 81 7.82 -0.66 -5.32
C LEU A 81 9.12 -0.26 -5.99
N ASP A 82 9.49 -0.88 -7.09
CA ASP A 82 10.63 -0.39 -7.88
C ASP A 82 10.35 1.03 -8.39
N LYS A 83 11.36 1.90 -8.54
CA LYS A 83 11.11 3.28 -9.00
C LYS A 83 10.51 3.35 -10.40
N ASP A 84 10.83 2.37 -11.26
CA ASP A 84 10.16 2.22 -12.55
C ASP A 84 8.64 2.01 -12.43
N MET A 85 8.15 1.65 -11.24
CA MET A 85 6.75 1.42 -10.89
C MET A 85 6.11 2.58 -10.11
N GLU A 86 6.71 3.78 -10.11
CA GLU A 86 6.05 5.01 -9.64
C GLU A 86 4.58 5.16 -10.10
N PRO A 87 4.19 4.87 -11.36
CA PRO A 87 2.77 4.93 -11.76
C PRO A 87 1.87 3.89 -11.07
N LEU A 88 2.44 2.81 -10.50
CA LEU A 88 1.69 1.82 -9.74
C LEU A 88 1.23 2.37 -8.40
N VAL A 89 1.93 3.35 -7.81
CA VAL A 89 1.54 4.05 -6.58
C VAL A 89 0.12 4.63 -6.72
N SER A 90 -0.18 5.26 -7.86
CA SER A 90 -1.50 5.82 -8.13
C SER A 90 -2.59 4.75 -8.22
N LYS A 91 -2.27 3.57 -8.78
CA LYS A 91 -3.20 2.43 -8.82
C LYS A 91 -3.44 1.84 -7.44
N VAL A 92 -2.39 1.67 -6.63
CA VAL A 92 -2.49 1.19 -5.24
C VAL A 92 -3.37 2.13 -4.44
N ARG A 93 -3.12 3.44 -4.53
CA ARG A 93 -3.94 4.46 -3.88
C ARG A 93 -5.41 4.35 -4.31
N SER A 94 -5.68 4.32 -5.62
CA SER A 94 -7.04 4.18 -6.15
C SER A 94 -7.70 2.87 -5.69
N PHE A 95 -6.94 1.79 -5.58
CA PHE A 95 -7.43 0.50 -5.08
C PHE A 95 -7.79 0.58 -3.60
N VAL A 96 -6.94 1.20 -2.77
CA VAL A 96 -7.23 1.42 -1.35
C VAL A 96 -8.43 2.35 -1.18
N GLU A 97 -8.58 3.39 -2.00
CA GLU A 97 -9.78 4.25 -1.95
C GLU A 97 -11.05 3.47 -2.36
N MET A 98 -10.98 2.67 -3.43
CA MET A 98 -12.15 1.92 -3.94
C MET A 98 -12.54 0.72 -3.06
N HIS A 99 -11.57 0.02 -2.49
CA HIS A 99 -11.80 -1.18 -1.67
C HIS A 99 -11.68 -0.93 -0.17
N GLY A 100 -11.23 0.27 0.22
CA GLY A 100 -11.07 0.72 1.60
C GLY A 100 -12.12 1.74 2.04
N ASN A 101 -13.11 2.06 1.21
CA ASN A 101 -14.27 2.80 1.70
C ASN A 101 -15.37 1.80 2.10
N ARG A 102 -15.53 1.58 3.41
CA ARG A 102 -16.67 0.84 3.95
C ARG A 102 -17.83 1.84 4.03
N GLU A 103 -18.44 2.11 2.87
CA GLU A 103 -19.61 2.99 2.69
C GLU A 103 -19.49 4.38 3.37
N ASP A 104 -18.74 5.29 2.76
CA ASP A 104 -19.07 6.72 2.79
C ASP A 104 -19.05 7.20 1.32
N ASP A 105 -20.05 6.71 0.57
CA ASP A 105 -20.57 7.42 -0.60
C ASP A 105 -21.42 8.58 -0.03
N ASP A 106 -20.74 9.56 0.55
CA ASP A 106 -21.27 10.92 0.65
C ASP A 106 -20.45 11.75 -0.33
N ASP A 107 -20.63 11.43 -1.61
CA ASP A 107 -20.57 12.44 -2.66
C ASP A 107 -21.77 13.37 -2.40
N GLU A 108 -21.69 14.20 -1.34
CA GLU A 108 -22.39 15.49 -1.33
C GLU A 108 -21.75 16.31 -2.46
N ASN A 109 -22.26 16.02 -3.65
CA ASN A 109 -22.22 16.77 -4.88
C ASN A 109 -21.97 18.26 -4.59
N GLY A 110 -20.73 18.68 -4.84
CA GLY A 110 -20.32 20.07 -4.73
C GLY A 110 -21.22 21.00 -5.57
N GLU A 111 -21.72 22.02 -4.89
CA GLU A 111 -22.11 23.37 -5.35
C GLU A 111 -22.18 23.64 -6.88
N ASP A 112 -23.40 23.79 -7.42
CA ASP A 112 -24.03 25.09 -7.83
C ASP A 112 -25.54 24.90 -8.10
#